data_AF-A0AAW0C4I0-F1
#
_entry.id   AF-A0AAW0C4I0-F1
#
_cell.length_a   1.000
_cell.length_b   1.000
_cell.length_c   1.000
_cell.angle_alpha   90.00
_cell.angle_beta   90.00
_cell.angle_gamma   90.00
#
_symmetry.space_group_name_H-M   'P 1'
#
loop_
_entity.id
_entity.type
_entity.pdbx_description
1 polymer ?
#
loop_
_entity_poly.entity_id
_entity_poly.type
_entity_poly.pdbx_seq_one_letter_code
_entity_poly.pdbx_strand_id
1 'polypeptide(L)'
;MSAYKSFAVAGAGMLGIQVVNALAAKNVTVIVLSRPGSSAKTVPAGVQVVTVNFADSEAIAKALKEHNVDVVISTVTTTASFEEQKPLLDGAKAGGIKLFVPAEFGMPTEGHTQGPLGVKYEVAKYLKTLGIPSTRIYTGAFTQFLGGMVKDGKALIVGKGETPVSVTSVPDIAGYIAHIVTTQPPSVLENVILRIEGERVTMKEVAAQFGATPVYVDKMPGEHGEFLTGLMRIMDMGAGSTGWLHDQKKEGTGNEAAGSGNALWPGHHWQTLKEVHNL
;
A
#
# COMPACT_ATOMS: atom_id res chain seq x y z
N MET A 1 -23.25 -5.02 -2.07
CA MET A 1 -22.48 -6.03 -2.83
C MET A 1 -21.69 -5.31 -3.92
N SER A 2 -20.48 -5.77 -4.23
CA SER A 2 -19.65 -5.14 -5.26
C SER A 2 -20.24 -5.27 -6.65
N ALA A 3 -20.11 -4.19 -7.42
CA ALA A 3 -20.45 -4.14 -8.83
C ALA A 3 -19.24 -4.45 -9.74
N TYR A 4 -18.03 -4.59 -9.18
CA TYR A 4 -16.80 -4.81 -9.93
C TYR A 4 -16.54 -6.30 -10.14
N LYS A 5 -16.12 -6.67 -11.35
CA LYS A 5 -15.90 -8.06 -11.78
C LYS A 5 -14.56 -8.30 -12.46
N SER A 6 -13.93 -7.26 -13.01
CA SER A 6 -12.64 -7.37 -13.70
C SER A 6 -11.61 -6.40 -13.13
N PHE A 7 -10.42 -6.93 -12.82
CA PHE A 7 -9.36 -6.22 -12.12
C PHE A 7 -8.05 -6.26 -12.90
N ALA A 8 -7.35 -5.14 -12.95
CA ALA A 8 -5.97 -5.09 -13.40
C ALA A 8 -5.05 -4.71 -12.24
N VAL A 9 -4.02 -5.52 -11.98
CA VAL A 9 -2.98 -5.18 -11.01
C VAL A 9 -1.75 -4.68 -11.77
N ALA A 10 -1.42 -3.40 -11.61
CA ALA A 10 -0.22 -2.81 -12.21
C ALA A 10 0.98 -3.04 -11.30
N GLY A 11 1.91 -3.88 -11.75
CA GLY A 11 3.07 -4.34 -10.98
C GLY A 11 2.81 -5.64 -10.22
N ALA A 12 3.74 -6.59 -10.32
CA ALA A 12 3.72 -7.87 -9.59
C ALA A 12 4.89 -7.95 -8.59
N GLY A 13 5.08 -6.86 -7.82
CA GLY A 13 6.13 -6.73 -6.80
C GLY A 13 5.88 -7.61 -5.56
N MET A 14 6.33 -7.17 -4.38
CA MET A 14 6.08 -7.90 -3.13
C MET A 14 4.58 -7.90 -2.78
N LEU A 15 3.93 -6.73 -2.81
CA LEU A 15 2.49 -6.61 -2.55
C LEU A 15 1.65 -7.06 -3.76
N GLY A 16 2.02 -6.62 -4.97
CA GLY A 16 1.25 -6.88 -6.18
C GLY A 16 0.94 -8.35 -6.43
N ILE A 17 1.92 -9.25 -6.26
CA ILE A 17 1.66 -10.69 -6.45
C ILE A 17 0.70 -11.26 -5.40
N GLN A 18 0.75 -10.76 -4.16
CA GLN A 18 -0.18 -11.18 -3.11
C GLN A 18 -1.60 -10.68 -3.40
N VAL A 19 -1.74 -9.46 -3.92
CA VAL A 19 -3.04 -8.92 -4.39
C VAL A 19 -3.60 -9.78 -5.52
N VAL A 20 -2.76 -10.14 -6.50
CA VAL A 20 -3.15 -11.03 -7.61
C VAL A 20 -3.64 -12.38 -7.08
N ASN A 21 -2.90 -13.00 -6.16
CA ASN A 21 -3.29 -14.28 -5.56
C ASN A 21 -4.62 -14.16 -4.80
N ALA A 22 -4.79 -13.11 -4.00
CA ALA A 22 -5.99 -12.88 -3.21
C ALA A 22 -7.23 -12.64 -4.09
N LEU A 23 -7.08 -11.92 -5.22
CA LEU A 23 -8.14 -11.72 -6.19
C LEU A 23 -8.44 -12.99 -7.00
N ALA A 24 -7.42 -13.74 -7.41
CA ALA A 24 -7.58 -15.00 -8.16
C ALA A 24 -8.29 -16.09 -7.33
N ALA A 25 -8.21 -16.02 -6.01
CA ALA A 25 -8.98 -16.86 -5.10
C ALA A 25 -10.47 -16.44 -4.99
N LYS A 26 -10.88 -15.34 -5.63
CA LYS A 26 -12.28 -14.91 -5.75
C LYS A 26 -12.82 -15.26 -7.14
N ASN A 27 -14.14 -15.30 -7.27
CA ASN A 27 -14.81 -15.54 -8.55
C ASN A 27 -14.87 -14.25 -9.40
N VAL A 28 -13.69 -13.75 -9.81
CA VAL A 28 -13.50 -12.50 -10.58
C VAL A 28 -12.40 -12.66 -11.63
N THR A 29 -12.39 -11.78 -12.63
CA THR A 29 -11.35 -11.75 -13.67
C THR A 29 -10.18 -10.90 -13.19
N VAL A 30 -8.95 -11.40 -13.36
CA VAL A 30 -7.74 -10.69 -12.96
C VAL A 30 -6.72 -10.72 -14.09
N ILE A 31 -6.16 -9.56 -14.42
CA ILE A 31 -4.98 -9.42 -15.27
C ILE A 31 -3.86 -8.72 -14.52
N VAL A 32 -2.62 -9.01 -14.90
CA VAL A 32 -1.44 -8.31 -14.42
C VAL A 32 -0.91 -7.43 -15.54
N LEU A 33 -0.84 -6.13 -15.31
CA LEU A 33 -0.09 -5.24 -16.20
C LEU A 33 1.38 -5.28 -15.78
N SER A 34 2.24 -5.69 -16.71
CA SER A 34 3.68 -5.82 -16.49
C SER A 34 4.48 -5.03 -17.51
N ARG A 35 5.61 -4.45 -17.11
CA ARG A 35 6.49 -3.70 -18.04
C ARG A 35 7.32 -4.68 -18.88
N PRO A 36 7.66 -4.34 -20.14
CA PRO A 36 8.63 -5.10 -20.93
C PRO A 36 9.93 -5.34 -20.15
N GLY A 37 10.48 -6.54 -20.24
CA GLY A 37 11.72 -6.92 -19.54
C GLY A 37 11.56 -7.19 -18.03
N SER A 38 10.36 -7.05 -17.47
CA SER A 38 10.10 -7.53 -16.10
C SER A 38 10.14 -9.05 -16.09
N SER A 39 10.91 -9.66 -15.17
CA SER A 39 10.77 -11.09 -14.92
C SER A 39 9.38 -11.34 -14.34
N ALA A 40 8.57 -12.12 -15.05
CA ALA A 40 7.26 -12.51 -14.55
C ALA A 40 7.49 -13.35 -13.29
N LYS A 41 7.06 -12.85 -12.13
CA LYS A 41 6.79 -13.74 -11.00
C LYS A 41 5.68 -14.70 -11.45
N THR A 42 5.77 -15.96 -11.05
CA THR A 42 4.73 -16.94 -11.35
C THR A 42 3.38 -16.42 -10.86
N VAL A 43 2.47 -16.14 -11.78
CA VAL A 43 1.08 -15.77 -11.47
C VAL A 43 0.23 -17.04 -11.34
N PRO A 44 -0.88 -17.01 -10.58
CA PRO A 44 -1.80 -18.14 -10.48
C PRO A 44 -2.34 -18.57 -11.84
N ALA A 45 -2.70 -19.85 -11.96
CA ALA A 45 -3.39 -20.35 -13.14
C ALA A 45 -4.69 -19.55 -13.38
N GLY A 46 -4.95 -19.21 -14.65
CA GLY A 46 -6.11 -18.40 -15.03
C GLY A 46 -5.90 -16.89 -14.96
N VAL A 47 -4.79 -16.40 -14.38
CA VAL A 47 -4.41 -14.98 -14.44
C VAL A 47 -3.56 -14.72 -15.68
N GLN A 48 -3.97 -13.73 -16.49
CA GLN A 48 -3.21 -13.33 -17.66
C GLN A 48 -2.22 -12.21 -17.32
N VAL A 49 -0.99 -12.34 -17.82
CA VAL A 49 -0.01 -11.25 -17.82
C VAL A 49 -0.11 -10.51 -19.15
N VAL A 50 -0.39 -9.20 -19.08
CA VAL A 50 -0.45 -8.30 -20.24
C VAL A 50 0.75 -7.38 -20.18
N THR A 51 1.66 -7.53 -21.14
CA THR A 51 2.87 -6.73 -21.22
C THR A 51 2.55 -5.38 -21.84
N VAL A 52 2.75 -4.30 -21.09
CA VAL A 52 2.48 -2.91 -21.51
C VAL A 52 3.60 -1.99 -21.04
N ASN A 53 4.08 -1.11 -21.91
CA ASN A 53 4.98 -0.04 -21.49
C ASN A 53 4.20 0.99 -20.67
N PHE A 54 4.58 1.20 -19.40
CA PHE A 54 3.88 2.15 -18.53
C PHE A 54 4.11 3.62 -18.91
N ALA A 55 4.95 3.90 -19.91
CA ALA A 55 5.05 5.21 -20.54
C ALA A 55 4.01 5.44 -21.67
N ASP A 56 3.27 4.41 -22.07
CA ASP A 56 2.34 4.45 -23.19
C ASP A 56 0.89 4.36 -22.70
N SER A 57 0.25 5.53 -22.49
CA SER A 57 -1.12 5.62 -21.99
C SER A 57 -2.15 5.03 -22.97
N GLU A 58 -1.88 5.05 -24.28
CA GLU A 58 -2.77 4.46 -25.29
C GLU A 58 -2.76 2.94 -25.23
N ALA A 59 -1.58 2.33 -25.12
CA ALA A 59 -1.45 0.89 -24.95
C ALA A 59 -2.08 0.41 -23.64
N ILE A 60 -1.93 1.18 -22.55
CA ILE A 60 -2.61 0.90 -21.27
C ILE A 60 -4.13 0.96 -21.47
N ALA A 61 -4.66 2.03 -22.06
CA ALA A 61 -6.09 2.18 -22.30
C ALA A 61 -6.67 1.07 -23.17
N LYS A 62 -5.94 0.65 -24.21
CA LYS A 62 -6.31 -0.46 -25.09
C LYS A 62 -6.40 -1.77 -24.30
N ALA A 63 -5.36 -2.11 -23.53
CA ALA A 63 -5.35 -3.32 -22.71
C ALA A 63 -6.51 -3.34 -21.70
N LEU A 64 -6.78 -2.22 -21.03
CA LEU A 64 -7.88 -2.13 -20.07
C LEU A 64 -9.26 -2.35 -20.74
N LYS A 65 -9.46 -1.83 -21.95
CA LYS A 65 -10.70 -2.03 -22.73
C LYS A 65 -10.86 -3.47 -23.21
N GLU A 66 -9.80 -4.06 -23.78
CA GLU A 66 -9.82 -5.44 -24.29
C GLU A 66 -10.17 -6.45 -23.19
N HIS A 67 -9.76 -6.16 -21.95
CA HIS A 67 -10.04 -6.99 -20.77
C HIS A 67 -11.24 -6.52 -19.94
N ASN A 68 -12.01 -5.52 -20.41
CA ASN A 68 -13.18 -4.97 -19.73
C ASN A 68 -12.92 -4.64 -18.26
N VAL A 69 -11.78 -4.02 -17.95
CA VAL A 69 -11.33 -3.79 -16.58
C VAL A 69 -12.22 -2.77 -15.87
N ASP A 70 -12.75 -3.14 -14.71
CA ASP A 70 -13.51 -2.23 -13.85
C ASP A 70 -12.59 -1.46 -12.90
N VAL A 71 -11.58 -2.12 -12.35
CA VAL A 71 -10.73 -1.56 -11.29
C VAL A 71 -9.26 -1.76 -11.62
N VAL A 72 -8.48 -0.69 -11.53
CA VAL A 72 -7.01 -0.76 -11.59
C VAL A 72 -6.45 -0.61 -10.18
N ILE A 73 -5.62 -1.57 -9.78
CA ILE A 73 -4.89 -1.55 -8.51
C ILE A 73 -3.41 -1.36 -8.83
N SER A 74 -2.87 -0.20 -8.51
CA SER A 74 -1.46 0.11 -8.72
C SER A 74 -0.63 -0.32 -7.52
N THR A 75 0.35 -1.18 -7.74
CA THR A 75 1.36 -1.57 -6.73
C THR A 75 2.77 -1.25 -7.21
N VAL A 76 2.90 -0.23 -8.08
CA VAL A 76 4.18 0.27 -8.57
C VAL A 76 5.04 0.79 -7.41
N THR A 77 6.36 0.74 -7.59
CA THR A 77 7.33 1.07 -6.54
C THR A 77 7.19 2.50 -6.03
N THR A 78 7.47 2.70 -4.75
CA THR A 78 7.50 4.02 -4.08
C THR A 78 8.59 4.94 -4.62
N THR A 79 9.53 4.42 -5.41
CA THR A 79 10.60 5.21 -6.05
C THR A 79 10.19 5.79 -7.39
N ALA A 80 9.01 5.42 -7.92
CA ALA A 80 8.51 5.99 -9.17
C ALA A 80 8.11 7.45 -8.93
N SER A 81 8.64 8.34 -9.76
CA SER A 81 8.23 9.74 -9.83
C SER A 81 6.76 9.88 -10.23
N PHE A 82 6.19 11.07 -10.04
CA PHE A 82 4.85 11.36 -10.52
C PHE A 82 4.75 11.18 -12.05
N GLU A 83 5.73 11.69 -12.79
CA GLU A 83 5.78 11.60 -14.25
C GLU A 83 5.82 10.16 -14.77
N GLU A 84 6.47 9.23 -14.05
CA GLU A 84 6.48 7.81 -14.41
C GLU A 84 5.13 7.11 -14.13
N GLN A 85 4.32 7.66 -13.23
CA GLN A 85 3.00 7.11 -12.90
C GLN A 85 1.89 7.74 -13.74
N LYS A 86 2.08 8.96 -14.20
CA LYS A 86 1.08 9.74 -14.93
C LYS A 86 0.47 9.00 -16.14
N PRO A 87 1.23 8.30 -17.01
CA PRO A 87 0.62 7.62 -18.16
C PRO A 87 -0.25 6.43 -17.76
N LEU A 88 0.01 5.77 -16.61
CA LEU A 88 -0.89 4.76 -16.06
C LEU A 88 -2.22 5.36 -15.63
N LEU A 89 -2.21 6.56 -15.05
CA LEU A 89 -3.41 7.30 -14.64
C LEU A 89 -4.22 7.76 -15.86
N ASP A 90 -3.54 8.30 -16.87
CA ASP A 90 -4.15 8.73 -18.13
C ASP A 90 -4.73 7.54 -18.91
N GLY A 91 -3.98 6.45 -19.00
CA GLY A 91 -4.44 5.21 -19.62
C GLY A 91 -5.61 4.58 -18.89
N ALA A 92 -5.63 4.64 -17.56
CA ALA A 92 -6.79 4.25 -16.75
C ALA A 92 -8.04 5.08 -17.08
N LYS A 93 -7.90 6.42 -17.17
CA LYS A 93 -9.01 7.30 -17.56
C LYS A 93 -9.53 6.94 -18.96
N ALA A 94 -8.64 6.89 -19.94
CA ALA A 94 -8.97 6.62 -21.33
C ALA A 94 -9.49 5.18 -21.54
N GLY A 95 -9.09 4.25 -20.67
CA GLY A 95 -9.56 2.86 -20.60
C GLY A 95 -10.99 2.72 -20.10
N GLY A 96 -11.57 3.75 -19.48
CA GLY A 96 -12.96 3.75 -19.02
C GLY A 96 -13.20 2.95 -17.75
N ILE A 97 -12.18 2.78 -16.90
CA ILE A 97 -12.32 2.08 -15.63
C ILE A 97 -13.26 2.82 -14.68
N LYS A 98 -13.78 2.11 -13.68
CA LYS A 98 -14.72 2.63 -12.68
C LYS A 98 -14.05 3.07 -11.38
N LEU A 99 -12.93 2.46 -11.01
CA LEU A 99 -12.22 2.76 -9.76
C LEU A 99 -10.71 2.59 -9.91
N PHE A 100 -9.93 3.51 -9.33
CA PHE A 100 -8.48 3.40 -9.24
C PHE A 100 -8.01 3.28 -7.77
N VAL A 101 -7.23 2.25 -7.46
CA VAL A 101 -6.56 2.09 -6.15
C VAL A 101 -5.08 2.43 -6.34
N PRO A 102 -4.61 3.64 -5.97
CA PRO A 102 -3.23 4.04 -6.16
C PRO A 102 -2.27 3.33 -5.20
N ALA A 103 -0.97 3.38 -5.52
CA ALA A 103 0.12 2.81 -4.72
C ALA A 103 0.39 3.62 -3.43
N GLU A 104 -0.61 3.74 -2.55
CA GLU A 104 -0.56 4.53 -1.31
C GLU A 104 -0.06 3.73 -0.10
N PHE A 105 -0.30 2.40 -0.07
CA PHE A 105 -0.04 1.43 1.00
C PHE A 105 1.11 1.77 1.97
N GLY A 106 0.82 2.63 2.94
CA GLY A 106 1.82 3.25 3.82
C GLY A 106 1.20 4.20 4.84
N MET A 107 1.94 5.24 5.19
CA MET A 107 1.52 6.33 6.08
C MET A 107 0.61 7.35 5.36
N PRO A 108 -0.15 8.17 6.10
CA PRO A 108 -0.92 9.28 5.53
C PRO A 108 -0.06 10.24 4.70
N THR A 109 -0.57 10.69 3.56
CA THR A 109 0.20 11.46 2.57
C THR A 109 -0.31 12.89 2.39
N GLU A 110 -1.48 13.23 2.93
CA GLU A 110 -2.02 14.58 2.84
C GLU A 110 -1.06 15.62 3.41
N GLY A 111 -0.88 16.73 2.67
CA GLY A 111 -0.01 17.83 3.09
C GLY A 111 1.48 17.63 2.79
N HIS A 112 1.91 16.43 2.38
CA HIS A 112 3.30 16.23 1.95
C HIS A 112 3.57 16.87 0.59
N THR A 113 4.73 17.51 0.46
CA THR A 113 5.16 18.19 -0.78
C THR A 113 6.50 17.69 -1.31
N GLN A 114 7.18 16.82 -0.58
CA GLN A 114 8.51 16.32 -0.91
C GLN A 114 8.63 14.82 -0.70
N GLY A 115 9.62 14.22 -1.37
CA GLY A 115 9.93 12.81 -1.25
C GLY A 115 8.79 11.88 -1.69
N PRO A 116 8.89 10.58 -1.36
CA PRO A 116 7.91 9.59 -1.80
C PRO A 116 6.46 9.86 -1.37
N LEU A 117 6.25 10.45 -0.18
CA LEU A 117 4.92 10.80 0.31
C LEU A 117 4.32 11.98 -0.48
N GLY A 118 5.14 12.97 -0.86
CA GLY A 118 4.72 14.08 -1.72
C GLY A 118 4.29 13.61 -3.11
N VAL A 119 5.04 12.69 -3.72
CA VAL A 119 4.69 12.08 -5.02
C VAL A 119 3.35 11.34 -4.94
N LYS A 120 3.13 10.55 -3.88
CA LYS A 120 1.84 9.87 -3.67
C LYS A 120 0.67 10.85 -3.54
N TYR A 121 0.87 11.96 -2.80
CA TYR A 121 -0.14 13.01 -2.69
C TYR A 121 -0.40 13.71 -4.02
N GLU A 122 0.62 13.87 -4.86
CA GLU A 122 0.48 14.38 -6.22
C GLU A 122 -0.36 13.47 -7.12
N VAL A 123 -0.13 12.15 -7.07
CA VAL A 123 -0.98 11.14 -7.73
C VAL A 123 -2.45 11.26 -7.28
N ALA A 124 -2.69 11.38 -5.97
CA ALA A 124 -4.05 11.54 -5.43
C ALA A 124 -4.74 12.81 -5.95
N LYS A 125 -4.03 13.95 -5.98
CA LYS A 125 -4.54 15.19 -6.56
C LYS A 125 -4.83 15.01 -8.05
N TYR A 126 -3.95 14.34 -8.80
CA TYR A 126 -4.14 14.15 -10.23
C TYR A 126 -5.34 13.27 -10.57
N LEU A 127 -5.54 12.16 -9.85
CA LEU A 127 -6.73 11.30 -9.98
C LEU A 127 -8.03 12.11 -9.83
N LYS A 128 -8.06 13.06 -8.88
CA LYS A 128 -9.19 13.98 -8.69
C LYS A 128 -9.41 14.87 -9.93
N THR A 129 -8.34 15.39 -10.54
CA THR A 129 -8.47 16.21 -11.78
C THR A 129 -8.97 15.41 -12.98
N LEU A 130 -8.63 14.11 -13.06
CA LEU A 130 -9.13 13.20 -14.10
C LEU A 130 -10.60 12.81 -13.87
N GLY A 131 -11.16 13.06 -12.69
CA GLY A 131 -12.51 12.64 -12.33
C GLY A 131 -12.67 11.11 -12.36
N ILE A 132 -11.62 10.36 -12.02
CA ILE A 132 -11.71 8.91 -11.80
C ILE A 132 -11.96 8.70 -10.31
N PRO A 133 -13.00 7.96 -9.90
CA PRO A 133 -13.16 7.58 -8.51
C PRO A 133 -11.93 6.82 -8.01
N SER A 134 -11.48 7.12 -6.79
CA SER A 134 -10.31 6.43 -6.22
C SER A 134 -10.51 5.99 -4.78
N THR A 135 -9.87 4.87 -4.41
CA THR A 135 -9.81 4.40 -3.02
C THR A 135 -8.36 4.43 -2.57
N ARG A 136 -8.03 5.34 -1.64
CA ARG A 136 -6.69 5.41 -1.05
C ARG A 136 -6.67 4.56 0.21
N ILE A 137 -5.59 3.80 0.43
CA ILE A 137 -5.50 2.87 1.57
C ILE A 137 -4.19 3.11 2.30
N TYR A 138 -4.30 3.59 3.54
CA TYR A 138 -3.20 3.69 4.48
C TYR A 138 -3.12 2.41 5.29
N THR A 139 -1.93 1.83 5.34
CA THR A 139 -1.66 0.51 5.92
C THR A 139 -0.61 0.57 7.02
N GLY A 140 -0.01 1.75 7.23
CA GLY A 140 1.17 1.89 8.06
C GLY A 140 2.38 1.20 7.43
N ALA A 141 3.38 0.87 8.25
CA ALA A 141 4.53 0.12 7.78
C ALA A 141 4.15 -1.34 7.46
N PHE A 142 4.80 -1.95 6.47
CA PHE A 142 4.63 -3.39 6.27
C PHE A 142 5.33 -4.13 7.40
N THR A 143 4.61 -5.02 8.09
CA THR A 143 5.13 -5.79 9.23
C THR A 143 6.43 -6.53 8.87
N GLN A 144 6.54 -7.02 7.63
CA GLN A 144 7.73 -7.69 7.08
C GLN A 144 9.00 -6.83 7.15
N PHE A 145 8.88 -5.50 7.06
CA PHE A 145 10.04 -4.60 7.08
C PHE A 145 10.63 -4.41 8.48
N LEU A 146 9.84 -4.66 9.54
CA LEU A 146 10.31 -4.48 10.91
C LEU A 146 11.42 -5.47 11.29
N GLY A 147 11.38 -6.70 10.76
CA GLY A 147 12.45 -7.68 10.97
C GLY A 147 13.80 -7.22 10.41
N GLY A 148 13.80 -6.43 9.34
CA GLY A 148 15.02 -5.85 8.77
C GLY A 148 15.71 -4.82 9.67
N MET A 149 15.04 -4.33 10.71
CA MET A 149 15.63 -3.42 11.70
C MET A 149 16.39 -4.17 12.81
N VAL A 150 16.22 -5.49 12.88
CA VAL A 150 16.90 -6.36 13.83
C VAL A 150 18.05 -7.07 13.13
N LYS A 151 19.27 -6.86 13.62
CA LYS A 151 20.48 -7.47 13.09
C LYS A 151 21.40 -7.90 14.23
N ASP A 152 21.89 -9.14 14.19
CA ASP A 152 22.83 -9.69 15.17
C ASP A 152 22.34 -9.52 16.63
N GLY A 153 21.04 -9.75 16.87
CA GLY A 153 20.41 -9.58 18.18
C GLY A 153 20.25 -8.13 18.64
N LYS A 154 20.47 -7.14 17.76
CA LYS A 154 20.32 -5.72 18.04
C LYS A 154 19.22 -5.12 17.18
N ALA A 155 18.29 -4.41 17.80
CA ALA A 155 17.30 -3.60 17.10
C ALA A 155 17.83 -2.17 16.98
N LEU A 156 18.13 -1.71 15.76
CA LEU A 156 18.60 -0.35 15.56
C LEU A 156 17.41 0.62 15.61
N ILE A 157 17.51 1.66 16.45
CA ILE A 157 16.44 2.64 16.68
C ILE A 157 16.95 4.04 16.40
N VAL A 158 16.30 4.76 15.48
CA VAL A 158 16.44 6.20 15.33
C VAL A 158 15.31 6.88 16.10
N GLY A 159 15.65 7.86 16.95
CA GLY A 159 14.68 8.55 17.81
C GLY A 159 14.49 7.86 19.16
N LYS A 160 13.33 8.06 19.79
CA LYS A 160 13.01 7.48 21.11
C LYS A 160 12.54 6.04 21.02
N GLY A 161 11.87 5.68 19.92
CA GLY A 161 11.33 4.33 19.70
C GLY A 161 10.14 3.97 20.60
N GLU A 162 9.54 4.97 21.26
CA GLU A 162 8.40 4.84 22.19
C GLU A 162 7.07 5.24 21.54
N THR A 163 7.13 5.89 20.38
CA THR A 163 5.93 6.36 19.68
C THR A 163 5.22 5.19 19.01
N PRO A 164 3.92 4.97 19.28
CA PRO A 164 3.17 3.90 18.63
C PRO A 164 3.03 4.13 17.12
N VAL A 165 3.15 3.05 16.35
CA VAL A 165 3.01 3.04 14.89
C VAL A 165 2.02 1.95 14.47
N SER A 166 1.35 2.18 13.33
CA SER A 166 0.54 1.16 12.68
C SER A 166 1.42 0.28 11.82
N VAL A 167 1.29 -1.04 11.95
CA VAL A 167 1.89 -2.01 11.03
C VAL A 167 0.82 -2.94 10.50
N THR A 168 0.94 -3.35 9.24
CA THR A 168 0.02 -4.32 8.63
C THR A 168 0.81 -5.29 7.75
N SER A 169 0.49 -6.58 7.85
CA SER A 169 1.18 -7.60 7.07
C SER A 169 0.83 -7.48 5.58
N VAL A 170 1.78 -7.78 4.69
CA VAL A 170 1.52 -7.84 3.25
C VAL A 170 0.34 -8.78 2.88
N PRO A 171 0.20 -9.99 3.46
CA PRO A 171 -0.98 -10.84 3.24
C PRO A 171 -2.29 -10.18 3.64
N ASP A 172 -2.35 -9.50 4.79
CA ASP A 172 -3.55 -8.78 5.23
C ASP A 172 -3.89 -7.61 4.30
N ILE A 173 -2.89 -6.83 3.88
CA ILE A 173 -3.10 -5.73 2.93
C ILE A 173 -3.69 -6.27 1.63
N ALA A 174 -3.10 -7.33 1.08
CA ALA A 174 -3.57 -7.96 -0.16
C ALA A 174 -4.98 -8.53 -0.02
N GLY A 175 -5.23 -9.25 1.07
CA GLY A 175 -6.54 -9.82 1.39
C GLY A 175 -7.60 -8.76 1.59
N TYR A 176 -7.26 -7.65 2.25
CA TYR A 176 -8.17 -6.54 2.51
C TYR A 176 -8.55 -5.84 1.21
N ILE A 177 -7.57 -5.53 0.35
CA ILE A 177 -7.83 -4.97 -0.99
C ILE A 177 -8.78 -5.88 -1.75
N ALA A 178 -8.45 -7.18 -1.86
CA ALA A 178 -9.28 -8.14 -2.58
C ALA A 178 -10.68 -8.28 -1.96
N HIS A 179 -10.80 -8.25 -0.63
CA HIS A 179 -12.07 -8.29 0.07
C HIS A 179 -12.92 -7.08 -0.31
N ILE A 180 -12.46 -5.86 -0.03
CA ILE A 180 -13.30 -4.68 -0.17
C ILE A 180 -13.76 -4.46 -1.62
N VAL A 181 -12.87 -4.66 -2.60
CA VAL A 181 -13.22 -4.40 -4.01
C VAL A 181 -14.17 -5.46 -4.58
N THR A 182 -14.28 -6.63 -3.93
CA THR A 182 -15.19 -7.71 -4.36
C THR A 182 -16.46 -7.82 -3.51
N THR A 183 -16.53 -7.20 -2.34
CA THR A 183 -17.69 -7.29 -1.43
C THR A 183 -18.45 -5.97 -1.26
N GLN A 184 -17.74 -4.83 -1.21
CA GLN A 184 -18.33 -3.53 -0.90
C GLN A 184 -18.94 -2.88 -2.15
N PRO A 185 -20.09 -2.18 -2.01
CA PRO A 185 -20.66 -1.42 -3.13
C PRO A 185 -19.76 -0.22 -3.50
N PRO A 186 -19.81 0.27 -4.76
CA PRO A 186 -19.02 1.42 -5.20
C PRO A 186 -19.11 2.64 -4.26
N SER A 187 -20.29 2.94 -3.73
CA SER A 187 -20.52 4.08 -2.81
C SER A 187 -19.70 4.05 -1.52
N VAL A 188 -19.15 2.90 -1.13
CA VAL A 188 -18.25 2.75 0.05
C VAL A 188 -16.79 2.97 -0.33
N LEU A 189 -16.43 2.88 -1.62
CA LEU A 189 -15.06 2.87 -2.11
C LEU A 189 -14.69 4.12 -2.92
N GLU A 190 -15.68 4.80 -3.50
CA GLU A 190 -15.44 5.95 -4.38
C GLU A 190 -15.04 7.20 -3.60
N ASN A 191 -13.83 7.69 -3.87
CA ASN A 191 -13.26 8.93 -3.32
C ASN A 191 -13.11 8.92 -1.80
N VAL A 192 -12.76 7.76 -1.24
CA VAL A 192 -12.51 7.57 0.19
C VAL A 192 -11.03 7.31 0.50
N ILE A 193 -10.68 7.56 1.75
CA ILE A 193 -9.40 7.15 2.35
C ILE A 193 -9.73 6.11 3.42
N LEU A 194 -9.22 4.89 3.26
CA LEU A 194 -9.36 3.81 4.22
C LEU A 194 -8.07 3.69 5.03
N ARG A 195 -8.20 3.52 6.33
CA ARG A 195 -7.07 3.43 7.28
C ARG A 195 -7.12 2.07 7.95
N ILE A 196 -6.18 1.18 7.63
CA ILE A 196 -6.11 -0.15 8.23
C ILE A 196 -4.89 -0.27 9.14
N GLU A 197 -5.03 -1.07 10.17
CA GLU A 197 -3.96 -1.35 11.14
C GLU A 197 -4.04 -2.82 11.51
N GLY A 198 -3.01 -3.61 11.20
CA GLY A 198 -2.96 -5.01 11.63
C GLY A 198 -2.55 -5.13 13.08
N GLU A 199 -1.50 -4.40 13.48
CA GLU A 199 -1.02 -4.32 14.86
C GLU A 199 -0.51 -2.90 15.16
N ARG A 200 -0.60 -2.53 16.43
CA ARG A 200 -0.08 -1.29 16.99
C ARG A 200 1.18 -1.61 17.81
N VAL A 201 2.34 -1.07 17.41
CA VAL A 201 3.61 -1.36 18.08
C VAL A 201 4.48 -0.13 18.24
N THR A 202 5.44 -0.17 19.16
CA THR A 202 6.56 0.76 19.28
C THR A 202 7.86 0.07 18.83
N MET A 203 8.90 0.82 18.45
CA MET A 203 10.18 0.20 18.09
C MET A 203 10.84 -0.54 19.27
N LYS A 204 10.55 -0.13 20.51
CA LYS A 204 10.93 -0.88 21.71
C LYS A 204 10.20 -2.22 21.84
N GLU A 205 8.91 -2.26 21.57
CA GLU A 205 8.14 -3.51 21.55
C GLU A 205 8.60 -4.42 20.42
N VAL A 206 8.91 -3.87 19.24
CA VAL A 206 9.54 -4.63 18.15
C VAL A 206 10.82 -5.29 18.66
N ALA A 207 11.75 -4.52 19.24
CA ALA A 207 12.98 -5.07 19.81
C ALA A 207 12.71 -6.20 20.83
N ALA A 208 11.77 -5.97 21.75
CA ALA A 208 11.41 -6.96 22.76
C ALA A 208 10.81 -8.24 22.15
N GLN A 209 9.93 -8.13 21.17
CA GLN A 209 9.31 -9.29 20.50
C GLN A 209 10.35 -10.14 19.76
N PHE A 210 11.37 -9.51 19.17
CA PHE A 210 12.50 -10.21 18.54
C PHE A 210 13.57 -10.72 19.53
N GLY A 211 13.41 -10.49 20.83
CA GLY A 211 14.45 -10.78 21.83
C GLY A 211 15.75 -10.00 21.59
N ALA A 212 15.64 -8.84 20.93
CA ALA A 212 16.77 -8.02 20.51
C ALA A 212 17.04 -6.88 21.50
N THR A 213 18.32 -6.52 21.66
CA THR A 213 18.73 -5.37 22.47
C THR A 213 18.53 -4.08 21.67
N PRO A 214 17.79 -3.07 22.17
CA PRO A 214 17.70 -1.78 21.52
C PRO A 214 19.06 -1.08 21.43
N VAL A 215 19.42 -0.59 20.24
CA VAL A 215 20.63 0.21 20.01
C VAL A 215 20.24 1.49 19.29
N TYR A 216 20.41 2.62 19.98
CA TYR A 216 20.06 3.93 19.42
C TYR A 216 21.15 4.43 18.48
N VAL A 217 20.73 4.87 17.30
CA VAL A 217 21.61 5.38 16.25
C VAL A 217 21.04 6.67 15.67
N ASP A 218 21.91 7.61 15.27
CA ASP A 218 21.46 8.85 14.63
C ASP A 218 21.01 8.62 13.19
N LYS A 219 21.59 7.61 12.54
CA LYS A 219 21.37 7.20 11.15
C LYS A 219 21.51 5.69 11.01
N MET A 220 20.60 5.08 10.26
CA MET A 220 20.66 3.66 9.92
C MET A 220 21.85 3.39 8.97
N PRO A 221 22.59 2.29 9.17
CA PRO A 221 23.71 1.92 8.30
C PRO A 221 23.24 1.29 6.98
N GLY A 222 24.14 1.22 6.00
CA GLY A 222 23.94 0.51 4.74
C GLY A 222 23.36 1.36 3.60
N GLU A 223 23.20 0.72 2.44
CA GLU A 223 22.77 1.36 1.18
C GLU A 223 21.42 2.07 1.29
N HIS A 224 20.50 1.54 2.10
CA HIS A 224 19.18 2.13 2.33
C HIS A 224 19.08 2.96 3.62
N GLY A 225 20.22 3.27 4.25
CA GLY A 225 20.29 3.90 5.56
C GLY A 225 19.58 5.26 5.65
N GLU A 226 19.69 6.11 4.64
CA GLU A 226 19.02 7.43 4.63
C GLU A 226 17.50 7.33 4.59
N PHE A 227 17.00 6.46 3.70
CA PHE A 227 15.58 6.21 3.58
C PHE A 227 14.99 5.66 4.89
N LEU A 228 15.63 4.64 5.48
CA LEU A 228 15.20 4.05 6.74
C LEU A 228 15.27 5.06 7.89
N THR A 229 16.33 5.89 7.94
CA THR A 229 16.44 6.97 8.93
C THR A 229 15.29 7.96 8.81
N GLY A 230 14.94 8.37 7.58
CA GLY A 230 13.80 9.24 7.32
C GLY A 230 12.48 8.63 7.78
N LEU A 231 12.23 7.37 7.42
CA LEU A 231 11.03 6.65 7.85
C LEU A 231 10.91 6.56 9.38
N MET A 232 11.99 6.17 10.07
CA MET A 232 11.96 6.07 11.53
C MET A 232 11.74 7.42 12.20
N ARG A 233 12.29 8.52 11.65
CA ARG A 233 12.00 9.88 12.16
C ARG A 233 10.54 10.26 11.97
N ILE A 234 9.92 9.91 10.84
CA ILE A 234 8.49 10.11 10.60
C ILE A 234 7.66 9.28 11.59
N MET A 235 8.06 8.04 11.86
CA MET A 235 7.42 7.21 12.88
C MET A 235 7.52 7.81 14.29
N ASP A 236 8.73 8.21 14.70
CA ASP A 236 9.01 8.73 16.06
C ASP A 236 8.25 10.03 16.35
N MET A 237 7.94 10.84 15.33
CA MET A 237 7.11 12.04 15.46
C MET A 237 5.58 11.78 15.48
N GLY A 238 5.14 10.53 15.41
CA GLY A 238 3.72 10.12 15.44
C GLY A 238 3.11 9.83 14.07
N ALA A 239 3.75 10.27 13.00
CA ALA A 239 3.27 10.08 11.63
C ALA A 239 3.42 8.63 11.10
N GLY A 240 3.81 7.69 11.95
CA GLY A 240 3.75 6.24 11.72
C GLY A 240 2.37 5.61 11.89
N SER A 241 1.42 6.35 12.45
CA SER A 241 0.03 5.93 12.55
C SER A 241 -0.74 6.13 11.25
N THR A 242 -1.59 5.18 10.88
CA THR A 242 -2.56 5.38 9.78
C THR A 242 -3.61 6.45 10.08
N GLY A 243 -3.82 6.77 11.36
CA GLY A 243 -4.73 7.82 11.80
C GLY A 243 -4.09 9.20 11.91
N TRP A 244 -2.80 9.36 11.55
CA TRP A 244 -2.13 10.64 11.73
C TRP A 244 -2.65 11.74 10.79
N LEU A 245 -2.94 12.92 11.34
CA LEU A 245 -3.34 14.12 10.61
C LEU A 245 -2.21 15.14 10.64
N HIS A 246 -1.53 15.33 9.49
CA HIS A 246 -0.30 16.14 9.41
C HIS A 246 -0.51 17.62 9.74
N ASP A 247 -1.67 18.17 9.41
CA ASP A 247 -2.06 19.55 9.71
C ASP A 247 -2.33 19.78 11.21
N GLN A 248 -2.91 18.78 11.88
CA GLN A 248 -3.27 18.84 13.29
C GLN A 248 -2.17 18.29 14.23
N LYS A 249 -1.17 17.60 13.69
CA LYS A 249 -0.09 16.94 14.43
C LYS A 249 -0.59 16.03 15.55
N LYS A 250 -1.66 15.29 15.27
CA LYS A 250 -2.27 14.32 16.19
C LYS A 250 -2.98 13.23 15.42
N GLU A 251 -3.41 12.19 16.13
CA GLU A 251 -4.30 11.19 15.56
C GLU A 251 -5.73 11.71 15.42
N GLY A 252 -6.35 11.34 14.31
CA GLY A 252 -7.78 11.54 14.07
C GLY A 252 -8.64 10.58 14.88
N THR A 253 -9.95 10.81 14.82
CA THR A 253 -10.97 9.99 15.48
C THR A 253 -12.05 9.58 14.48
N GLY A 254 -12.93 8.65 14.87
CA GLY A 254 -13.98 8.15 13.98
C GLY A 254 -13.40 7.53 12.71
N ASN A 255 -13.81 8.02 11.53
CA ASN A 255 -13.30 7.54 10.25
C ASN A 255 -11.81 7.89 10.02
N GLU A 256 -11.27 8.85 10.76
CA GLU A 256 -9.85 9.24 10.71
C GLU A 256 -8.99 8.51 11.74
N ALA A 257 -9.58 7.69 12.62
CA ALA A 257 -8.84 6.88 13.56
C ALA A 257 -7.96 5.84 12.84
N ALA A 258 -6.84 5.49 13.46
CA ALA A 258 -6.03 4.35 13.03
C ALA A 258 -6.88 3.08 13.02
N GLY A 259 -6.77 2.28 11.97
CA GLY A 259 -7.55 1.04 11.83
C GLY A 259 -9.05 1.22 11.61
N SER A 260 -9.58 2.43 11.40
CA SER A 260 -11.02 2.65 11.16
C SER A 260 -11.57 1.84 9.98
N GLY A 261 -10.75 1.59 8.96
CA GLY A 261 -11.06 0.77 7.80
C GLY A 261 -11.19 -0.72 8.10
N ASN A 262 -10.63 -1.23 9.20
CA ASN A 262 -10.73 -2.65 9.55
C ASN A 262 -12.19 -3.12 9.68
N ALA A 263 -13.11 -2.21 10.01
CA ALA A 263 -14.55 -2.48 10.09
C ALA A 263 -15.16 -2.96 8.76
N LEU A 264 -14.51 -2.71 7.61
CA LEU A 264 -14.93 -3.22 6.31
C LEU A 264 -14.58 -4.70 6.07
N TRP A 265 -13.84 -5.33 6.98
CA TRP A 265 -13.54 -6.76 6.96
C TRP A 265 -13.75 -7.40 8.36
N PRO A 266 -15.01 -7.48 8.82
CA PRO A 266 -15.31 -7.92 10.18
C PRO A 266 -14.91 -9.37 10.41
N GLY A 267 -14.36 -9.65 11.60
CA GLY A 267 -13.92 -10.98 12.00
C GLY A 267 -12.63 -11.47 11.35
N HIS A 268 -11.95 -10.63 10.57
CA HIS A 268 -10.63 -10.96 10.03
C HIS A 268 -9.58 -11.02 11.14
N HIS A 269 -8.74 -12.05 11.11
CA HIS A 269 -7.58 -12.17 11.99
C HIS A 269 -6.39 -11.47 11.34
N TRP A 270 -6.03 -10.30 11.87
CA TRP A 270 -4.89 -9.52 11.41
C TRP A 270 -3.60 -10.11 11.97
N GLN A 271 -2.63 -10.38 11.10
CA GLN A 271 -1.38 -11.02 11.51
C GLN A 271 -0.54 -10.06 12.36
N THR A 272 -0.16 -10.55 13.54
CA THR A 272 0.78 -9.90 14.44
C THR A 272 2.22 -9.98 13.92
N LEU A 273 3.09 -9.13 14.43
CA LEU A 273 4.52 -9.15 14.20
C LEU A 273 5.13 -10.51 14.51
N LYS A 274 4.72 -11.15 15.61
CA LYS A 274 5.16 -12.50 15.97
C LYS A 274 4.77 -13.54 14.93
N GLU A 275 3.52 -13.53 14.46
CA GLU A 275 3.06 -14.47 13.44
C GLU A 275 3.77 -14.26 12.10
N VAL A 276 4.02 -13.00 11.71
CA VAL A 276 4.71 -12.69 10.44
C VAL A 276 6.17 -13.14 10.47
N HIS A 277 6.85 -13.04 11.61
CA HIS A 277 8.29 -13.35 11.75
C HIS A 277 8.58 -14.69 12.44
N ASN A 278 7.56 -15.47 12.79
CA ASN A 278 7.66 -16.74 13.52
C ASN A 278 8.47 -16.63 14.83
N LEU A 279 8.13 -15.64 15.66
CA LEU A 279 8.78 -15.34 16.95
C LEU A 279 8.14 -16.07 18.13
#